data_AF-A0A7Y5LKR3-F1
#
_entry.id   AF-A0A7Y5LKR3-F1
#
_cell.length_a   1.000
_cell.length_b   1.000
_cell.length_c   1.000
_cell.angle_alpha   90.00
_cell.angle_beta   90.00
_cell.angle_gamma   90.00
#
_symmetry.space_group_name_H-M   'P 1'
#
loop_
_entity.id
_entity.type
_entity.pdbx_description
1 polymer ?
#
loop_
_entity_poly.entity_id
_entity_poly.type
_entity_poly.pdbx_seq_one_letter_code
_entity_poly.pdbx_strand_id
1 'polypeptide(L)' 'MTAIRKILSVKGSYLKIEIPEDLKGKDIEVIILPLNEENTKKTARKKYDFSDIAGKLKWRGDAVAVQRSMRDEW' A
#
# COMPACT_ATOMS: atom_id res chain seq x y z
N MET A 1 6.27 15.84 18.19
CA MET A 1 4.90 15.33 18.32
C MET A 1 4.93 13.85 17.96
N THR A 2 4.84 12.95 18.94
CA THR A 2 4.97 11.51 18.72
C THR A 2 3.58 10.91 18.65
N ALA A 3 3.14 10.50 17.46
CA ALA A 3 1.81 9.91 17.25
C ALA A 3 1.93 8.39 17.06
N ILE A 4 1.22 7.63 17.90
CA ILE A 4 1.12 6.17 17.74
C ILE A 4 -0.10 5.88 16.87
N ARG A 5 0.13 5.33 15.67
CA ARG A 5 -0.95 4.89 14.79
C ARG A 5 -1.22 3.40 15.00
N LYS A 6 -2.38 3.07 15.56
CA LYS A 6 -2.86 1.68 15.68
C LYS A 6 -4.13 1.52 14.84
N ILE A 7 -4.11 0.59 13.89
CA ILE A 7 -5.29 0.22 13.11
C ILE A 7 -5.97 -0.93 13.82
N LEU A 8 -7.22 -0.73 14.25
CA LEU A 8 -8.01 -1.71 14.98
C LEU A 8 -9.24 -2.07 14.15
N SER A 9 -9.55 -3.36 14.04
CA SER A 9 -10.80 -3.85 13.46
C SER A 9 -11.86 -3.88 14.55
N VAL A 10 -12.78 -2.91 14.51
CA VAL A 10 -13.86 -2.81 15.47
C VAL A 10 -14.95 -3.79 15.07
N LYS A 11 -15.12 -4.88 15.82
CA LYS A 11 -16.14 -5.91 15.59
C LYS A 11 -17.37 -5.77 16.51
N GLY A 12 -17.35 -4.84 17.46
CA GLY A 12 -18.41 -4.61 18.45
C GLY A 12 -18.73 -3.13 18.62
N SER A 13 -19.55 -2.80 19.62
CA SER A 13 -20.01 -1.42 19.88
C SER A 13 -19.01 -0.54 20.63
N TYR A 14 -17.89 -1.09 21.12
CA TYR A 14 -16.88 -0.36 21.89
C TYR A 14 -15.45 -0.65 21.41
N LEU A 15 -14.57 0.33 21.59
CA LEU A 15 -13.15 0.27 21.24
C LEU A 15 -12.32 0.22 22.52
N LYS A 16 -11.57 -0.87 22.74
CA LYS A 16 -10.59 -0.95 23.83
C LYS A 16 -9.23 -0.46 23.34
N ILE A 17 -8.77 0.68 23.86
CA ILE A 17 -7.43 1.22 23.61
C ILE A 17 -6.60 1.05 24.87
N GLU A 18 -5.50 0.31 24.77
CA GLU A 18 -4.51 0.19 25.85
C GLU A 18 -3.44 1.25 25.63
N ILE A 19 -3.27 2.13 26.62
CA ILE A 19 -2.31 3.23 26.58
C ILE A 19 -0.96 2.69 27.10
N PRO A 20 0.13 2.81 26.33
CA PRO A 20 1.47 2.43 26.78
C PRO A 20 1.88 3.17 28.05
N GLU A 21 2.70 2.52 28.88
CA GLU A 21 3.14 3.06 30.18
C GLU A 21 3.95 4.35 30.04
N ASP A 22 4.63 4.54 28.90
CA ASP A 22 5.42 5.73 28.54
C ASP A 22 4.59 7.02 28.36
N LEU A 23 3.26 6.87 28.25
CA LEU A 23 2.31 7.98 28.10
C LEU A 23 1.52 8.27 29.39
N LYS A 24 1.82 7.55 30.48
CA LYS A 24 1.18 7.74 31.78
C LYS A 24 1.55 9.11 32.36
N GLY A 25 0.54 9.92 32.72
CA GLY A 25 0.74 11.25 33.28
C GLY A 25 0.96 12.39 32.26
N LYS A 26 0.69 12.15 30.98
CA LYS A 26 0.67 13.18 29.93
C LYS A 26 -0.75 13.33 29.37
N ASP A 27 -1.06 14.51 28.85
CA ASP A 27 -2.30 14.74 28.10
C ASP A 27 -2.22 14.01 26.75
N ILE A 28 -3.24 13.21 26.43
CA ILE A 28 -3.28 12.37 25.24
C ILE A 28 -4.44 12.80 24.36
N GLU A 29 -4.15 13.19 23.13
CA GLU A 29 -5.13 13.42 22.08
C GLU A 29 -5.38 12.12 21.31
N VAL A 30 -6.64 11.66 21.26
CA VAL A 30 -7.05 10.45 20.55
C VAL A 30 -7.88 10.84 19.34
N ILE A 31 -7.38 10.54 18.14
CA ILE A 31 -8.07 10.81 16.88
C ILE A 31 -8.60 9.49 16.31
N ILE A 32 -9.92 9.37 16.22
CA ILE A 32 -10.60 8.21 15.63
C ILE A 32 -10.98 8.58 14.19
N LEU A 33 -10.43 7.84 13.23
CA LEU A 33 -10.72 8.02 11.80
C LEU A 33 -11.41 6.78 11.24
N PRO A 34 -12.58 6.90 10.59
CA PRO A 34 -13.17 5.78 9.87
C PRO A 34 -12.24 5.37 8.74
N LEU A 35 -11.97 4.07 8.68
CA LEU A 35 -11.09 3.50 7.69
C LEU A 35 -11.90 3.13 6.45
N ASN A 36 -11.90 4.00 5.44
CA ASN A 36 -12.51 3.66 4.15
C ASN A 36 -11.78 2.46 3.54
N GLU A 37 -12.52 1.40 3.21
CA GLU A 37 -11.97 0.15 2.65
C GLU A 37 -11.13 0.33 1.39
N GLU A 38 -11.34 1.43 0.66
CA GLU A 38 -10.57 1.78 -0.52
C GLU A 38 -9.09 2.07 -0.21
N ASN A 39 -8.77 2.46 1.02
CA ASN A 39 -7.39 2.79 1.43
C ASN A 39 -6.67 1.64 2.13
N THR A 40 -7.38 0.63 2.66
CA THR A 40 -6.75 -0.58 3.24
C THR A 40 -6.44 -1.66 2.22
N LYS A 41 -7.24 -1.75 1.14
CA LYS A 41 -6.97 -2.67 0.03
C LYS A 41 -5.71 -2.29 -0.77
N LYS A 42 -5.16 -1.09 -0.57
CA LYS A 42 -3.91 -0.64 -1.24
C LYS A 42 -2.63 -1.25 -0.67
N THR A 43 -2.68 -1.85 0.52
CA THR A 43 -1.53 -2.56 1.13
C THR A 43 -1.55 -4.07 0.94
N ALA A 44 -2.63 -4.66 0.41
CA ALA A 44 -2.49 -5.93 -0.27
C ALA A 44 -1.64 -5.61 -1.50
N ARG A 45 -0.34 -5.97 -1.46
CA ARG A 45 0.57 -5.87 -2.61
C ARG A 45 -0.21 -6.36 -3.82
N LYS A 46 -0.70 -5.44 -4.66
CA LYS A 46 -1.24 -5.80 -5.97
C LYS A 46 -0.04 -6.37 -6.69
N LYS A 47 0.15 -7.68 -6.59
CA LYS A 47 1.14 -8.41 -7.35
C LYS A 47 0.67 -8.20 -8.78
N TYR A 48 1.35 -7.29 -9.49
CA TYR A 48 1.04 -7.01 -10.87
C TYR A 48 1.10 -8.33 -11.62
N ASP A 49 -0.07 -8.80 -12.03
CA ASP A 49 -0.20 -10.03 -12.79
C ASP A 49 -0.28 -9.64 -14.26
N PHE A 50 0.82 -9.88 -14.98
CA PHE A 50 0.89 -9.61 -16.42
C PHE A 50 0.24 -10.72 -17.26
N SER A 51 -0.32 -11.76 -16.62
CA SER A 51 -1.00 -12.86 -17.32
C SER A 51 -2.18 -12.36 -18.16
N ASP A 52 -2.84 -11.29 -17.74
CA ASP A 52 -3.95 -10.67 -18.48
C ASP A 52 -3.53 -10.04 -19.81
N ILE A 53 -2.24 -9.79 -20.01
CA ILE A 53 -1.68 -9.10 -21.19
C ILE A 53 -0.79 -10.06 -22.01
N ALA A 54 -0.36 -11.17 -21.42
CA ALA A 54 0.42 -12.20 -22.10
C ALA A 54 -0.29 -12.70 -23.37
N GLY A 55 0.42 -12.65 -24.51
CA GLY A 55 -0.11 -13.05 -25.81
C GLY A 55 -1.15 -12.10 -26.44
N LYS A 56 -1.60 -11.07 -25.74
CA LYS A 56 -2.56 -10.07 -26.28
C LYS A 56 -1.87 -8.91 -26.99
N LEU A 57 -0.59 -8.68 -26.72
CA LEU A 57 0.19 -7.63 -27.37
C LEU A 57 0.89 -8.17 -28.63
N LYS A 58 0.75 -7.45 -29.73
CA LYS A 58 1.53 -7.64 -30.94
C LYS A 58 2.57 -6.53 -31.03
N TRP A 59 3.83 -6.92 -31.13
CA TRP A 59 4.92 -5.98 -31.41
C TRP A 59 4.70 -5.32 -32.77
N ARG A 60 4.86 -3.99 -32.84
CA ARG A 60 4.81 -3.24 -34.10
C ARG A 60 6.17 -2.57 -34.31
N GLY A 61 6.85 -2.94 -35.38
CA GLY A 61 8.21 -2.46 -35.71
C GLY A 61 9.23 -3.59 -35.71
N ASP A 62 10.51 -3.24 -35.90
CA ASP A 62 11.62 -4.19 -35.89
C ASP A 62 12.17 -4.35 -34.47
N ALA A 63 11.91 -5.51 -33.86
CA ALA A 63 12.39 -5.81 -32.51
C ALA A 63 13.93 -5.87 -32.43
N VAL A 64 14.60 -6.31 -33.50
CA VAL A 64 16.06 -6.46 -33.54
C VAL A 64 16.73 -5.10 -33.63
N ALA A 65 16.18 -4.18 -34.43
CA ALA A 65 16.68 -2.81 -34.52
C ALA A 65 16.64 -2.09 -33.15
N VAL A 66 15.52 -2.20 -32.43
CA VAL A 66 15.35 -1.61 -31.08
C VAL A 66 16.28 -2.27 -30.05
N GLN A 67 16.44 -3.59 -30.11
CA GLN A 67 17.36 -4.29 -29.22
C GLN A 67 18.82 -3.85 -29.45
N ARG A 68 19.21 -3.60 -30.71
CA ARG A 68 20.55 -3.09 -31.04
C ARG A 68 20.75 -1.67 -30.52
N SER A 69 19.78 -0.77 -30.70
CA SER A 69 19.90 0.61 -30.22
C SER A 69 20.10 0.66 -28.70
N MET A 70 19.36 -0.15 -27.93
CA MET A 70 19.50 -0.21 -26.47
C MET A 70 20.84 -0.78 -26.01
N ARG A 71 21.40 -1.74 -26.76
CA ARG A 71 22.71 -2.32 -26.43
C ARG A 71 23.83 -1.32 -26.66
N ASP A 72 23.74 -0.54 -27.73
CA ASP A 72 24.78 0.42 -28.10
C ASP A 72 24.74 1.69 -27.21
N GLU A 73 23.77 1.80 -26.29
CA GLU A 73 23.64 2.85 -25.27
C GLU A 73 24.33 2.53 -23.91
N TRP A 74 24.80 1.30 -23.70
CA TRP A 74 25.49 0.85 -22.48
C TRP A 74 26.96 0.51 -22.76
#